data_AF-A0A0B8P9U3-F1
#
_entry.id   AF-A0A0B8P9U3-F1
#
_cell.length_a   1.000
_cell.length_b   1.000
_cell.length_c   1.000
_cell.angle_alpha   90.00
_cell.angle_beta   90.00
_cell.angle_gamma   90.00
#
_symmetry.space_group_name_H-M   'P 1'
#
loop_
_entity.id
_entity.type
_entity.pdbx_description
1 polymer ?
#
loop_
_entity_poly.entity_id
_entity_poly.type
_entity_poly.pdbx_seq_one_letter_code
_entity_poly.pdbx_strand_id
1 'polypeptide(L)'
;MPVNNDESFKGNNAISVGVPMYFTVDASQSSPEQREGALDFFNWLFTSQEGTDAYVNKMHFIPVYDNIEIEPHDKLSQTILAKMRAGETLNWVNMYYPGDAFPSMAHLCRNIWQALSTKRR
;
A
#
# COMPACT_ATOMS: atom_id res chain seq x y z
N MET A 1 -8.17 5.97 -16.52
CA MET A 1 -8.27 7.29 -17.16
C MET A 1 -6.85 7.76 -17.39
N PRO A 2 -6.48 8.20 -18.60
CA PRO A 2 -5.15 8.73 -18.84
C PRO A 2 -4.93 9.96 -17.94
N VAL A 3 -3.74 10.04 -17.33
CA VAL A 3 -3.31 11.17 -16.51
C VAL A 3 -3.00 12.38 -17.39
N ASN A 4 -2.65 12.15 -18.67
CA ASN A 4 -2.32 13.17 -19.66
C ASN A 4 -2.89 12.79 -21.04
N ASN A 5 -3.24 13.79 -21.86
CA ASN A 5 -3.69 13.61 -23.24
C ASN A 5 -2.56 13.26 -24.23
N ASP A 6 -1.30 13.33 -23.81
CA ASP A 6 -0.17 12.80 -24.57
C ASP A 6 -0.12 11.26 -24.48
N GLU A 7 -0.34 10.57 -25.60
CA GLU A 7 -0.33 9.11 -25.68
C GLU A 7 1.03 8.49 -25.33
N SER A 8 2.12 9.24 -25.52
CA SER A 8 3.48 8.78 -25.19
C SER A 8 3.80 8.86 -23.69
N PHE A 9 2.94 9.50 -22.90
CA PHE A 9 3.14 9.64 -21.47
C PHE A 9 2.98 8.29 -20.75
N LYS A 10 4.11 7.73 -20.31
CA LYS A 10 4.16 6.43 -19.61
C LYS A 10 3.23 6.32 -18.41
N GLY A 11 2.95 7.44 -17.72
CA GLY A 11 2.03 7.48 -16.59
C GLY A 11 0.59 7.09 -16.93
N ASN A 12 0.19 7.13 -18.20
CA ASN A 12 -1.14 6.67 -18.64
C ASN A 12 -1.34 5.16 -18.50
N ASN A 13 -0.25 4.39 -18.51
CA ASN A 13 -0.27 2.92 -18.39
C ASN A 13 0.18 2.42 -17.02
N ALA A 14 0.59 3.34 -16.13
CA ALA A 14 1.11 3.03 -14.81
C ALA A 14 0.01 3.02 -13.73
N ILE A 15 0.27 2.32 -12.63
CA ILE A 15 -0.62 2.28 -11.47
C ILE A 15 0.04 2.89 -10.23
N SER A 16 -0.73 3.58 -9.38
CA SER A 16 -0.20 4.10 -8.12
C SER A 16 0.06 2.95 -7.14
N VAL A 17 1.32 2.77 -6.76
CA VAL A 17 1.76 1.72 -5.83
C VAL A 17 2.49 2.36 -4.66
N GLY A 18 2.22 1.87 -3.45
CA GLY A 18 2.87 2.37 -2.23
C GLY A 18 2.57 1.45 -1.07
N VAL A 19 3.36 1.59 -0.01
CA VAL A 19 3.30 0.74 1.17
C VAL A 19 2.14 1.23 2.07
N PRO A 20 1.10 0.41 2.30
CA PRO A 20 -0.03 0.83 3.12
C PRO A 20 0.30 0.83 4.61
N MET A 21 1.18 -0.08 5.05
CA MET A 21 1.56 -0.29 6.45
C MET A 21 2.98 -0.84 6.55
N TYR A 22 3.66 -0.49 7.64
CA TYR A 22 4.99 -1.00 7.97
C TYR A 22 4.92 -1.85 9.24
N PHE A 23 5.67 -2.94 9.28
CA PHE A 23 5.98 -3.63 10.53
C PHE A 23 7.18 -2.95 11.19
N THR A 24 7.07 -2.66 12.49
CA THR A 24 8.13 -1.99 13.26
C THR A 24 8.28 -2.66 14.62
N VAL A 25 9.51 -2.76 15.11
CA VAL A 25 9.80 -3.21 16.47
C VAL A 25 9.96 -2.00 17.39
N ASP A 26 9.27 -2.00 18.53
CA ASP A 26 9.39 -0.92 19.51
C ASP A 26 10.76 -1.00 20.22
N ALA A 27 11.53 0.08 20.12
CA ALA A 27 12.88 0.14 20.70
C ALA A 27 12.88 0.42 22.21
N SER A 28 11.85 1.07 22.75
CA SER A 28 11.84 1.60 24.12
C SER A 28 10.94 0.83 25.09
N GLN A 29 9.81 0.29 24.61
CA GLN A 29 8.83 -0.39 25.46
C GLN A 29 8.96 -1.92 25.46
N SER A 30 9.71 -2.49 24.51
CA SER A 30 9.94 -3.94 24.45
C SER A 30 11.16 -4.36 25.26
N SER A 31 11.10 -5.54 25.87
CA SER A 31 12.28 -6.19 26.46
C SER A 31 13.26 -6.65 25.35
N PRO A 32 14.54 -6.90 25.67
CA PRO A 32 15.49 -7.49 24.72
C PRO A 32 14.97 -8.77 24.06
N GLU A 33 14.40 -9.68 24.86
CA GLU A 33 13.89 -10.97 24.41
C GLU A 33 12.68 -10.80 23.48
N GLN A 34 11.82 -9.83 23.75
CA GLN A 34 10.68 -9.51 22.87
C GLN A 34 11.15 -8.98 21.51
N ARG A 35 12.21 -8.17 21.49
CA ARG A 35 12.79 -7.67 20.25
C ARG A 35 13.44 -8.78 19.43
N GLU A 36 14.21 -9.65 20.08
CA GLU A 36 14.81 -10.82 19.42
C GLU A 36 13.75 -11.74 18.83
N GLY A 37 12.71 -12.07 19.60
CA GLY A 37 11.60 -12.88 19.09
C GLY A 37 10.85 -12.23 17.92
N ALA A 38 10.70 -10.90 17.90
CA ALA A 38 10.10 -10.20 16.77
C ALA A 38 10.98 -10.26 15.51
N LEU A 39 12.31 -10.14 15.66
CA LEU A 39 13.26 -10.28 14.56
C LEU A 39 13.29 -11.71 14.02
N ASP A 40 13.26 -12.71 14.89
CA ASP A 40 13.17 -14.12 14.50
C ASP A 40 11.89 -14.40 13.71
N PHE A 41 10.76 -13.85 14.17
CA PHE A 41 9.50 -13.94 13.44
C PHE A 41 9.58 -13.29 12.05
N PHE A 42 10.17 -12.10 11.92
CA PHE A 42 10.31 -11.46 10.60
C PHE A 42 11.27 -12.20 9.68
N ASN A 43 12.38 -12.71 10.20
CA ASN A 43 13.28 -13.58 9.44
C ASN A 43 12.51 -14.80 8.94
N TRP A 44 11.81 -15.51 9.82
CA TRP A 44 10.95 -16.63 9.42
C TRP A 44 9.93 -16.22 8.35
N LEU A 45 9.19 -15.13 8.55
CA LEU A 45 8.11 -14.69 7.66
C LEU A 45 8.60 -14.39 6.24
N PHE A 46 9.76 -13.74 6.11
CA PHE A 46 10.24 -13.26 4.81
C PHE A 46 11.27 -14.17 4.13
N THR A 47 11.93 -15.07 4.87
CA THR A 47 13.01 -15.91 4.31
C THR A 47 12.75 -17.41 4.36
N SER A 48 11.79 -17.89 5.15
CA SER A 48 11.45 -19.32 5.18
C SER A 48 10.40 -19.70 4.13
N GLN A 49 10.35 -20.98 3.76
CA GLN A 49 9.35 -21.48 2.81
C GLN A 49 7.93 -21.38 3.39
N GLU A 50 7.77 -21.76 4.66
CA GLU A 50 6.47 -21.72 5.34
C GLU A 50 6.01 -20.28 5.59
N GLY A 51 6.94 -19.38 5.93
CA GLY A 51 6.66 -17.97 6.15
C GLY A 51 6.23 -17.26 4.87
N THR A 52 6.94 -17.50 3.76
CA THR A 52 6.61 -16.91 2.46
C THR A 52 5.30 -17.47 1.89
N ASP A 53 4.99 -18.77 2.11
CA ASP A 53 3.66 -19.32 1.79
C ASP A 53 2.56 -18.65 2.62
N ALA A 54 2.78 -18.47 3.92
CA ALA A 54 1.83 -17.76 4.78
C ALA A 54 1.61 -16.31 4.29
N TYR A 55 2.68 -15.61 3.95
CA TYR A 55 2.65 -14.24 3.45
C TYR A 55 1.80 -14.11 2.16
N VAL A 56 2.05 -14.93 1.15
CA VAL A 56 1.37 -14.82 -0.15
C VAL A 56 0.01 -15.50 -0.14
N ASN A 57 -0.07 -16.76 0.31
CA ASN A 57 -1.25 -17.60 0.12
C ASN A 57 -2.25 -17.55 1.27
N LYS A 58 -1.83 -17.18 2.48
CA LYS A 58 -2.73 -17.08 3.66
C LYS A 58 -3.11 -15.65 4.00
N MET A 59 -2.14 -14.74 3.93
CA MET A 59 -2.37 -13.31 4.20
C MET A 59 -2.76 -12.52 2.94
N HIS A 60 -2.60 -13.11 1.75
CA HIS A 60 -2.93 -12.49 0.46
C HIS A 60 -2.14 -11.20 0.20
N PHE A 61 -0.91 -11.12 0.70
CA PHE A 61 -0.02 -10.01 0.37
C PHE A 61 0.63 -10.21 -1.00
N ILE A 62 0.87 -9.09 -1.67
CA ILE A 62 1.63 -9.08 -2.93
C ILE A 62 3.11 -9.22 -2.58
N PRO A 63 3.84 -10.20 -3.14
CA PRO A 63 5.27 -10.36 -2.88
C PRO A 63 6.06 -9.18 -3.45
N VAL A 64 6.65 -8.38 -2.56
CA VAL A 64 7.40 -7.16 -2.92
C VAL A 64 8.91 -7.32 -2.84
N TYR A 65 9.39 -8.48 -2.39
CA TYR A 65 10.81 -8.78 -2.25
C TYR A 65 11.24 -9.83 -3.28
N ASP A 66 12.41 -9.63 -3.88
CA ASP A 66 12.92 -10.48 -4.98
C ASP A 66 13.17 -11.93 -4.58
N ASN A 67 13.32 -12.22 -3.27
CA ASN A 67 13.54 -13.56 -2.76
C ASN A 67 12.26 -14.39 -2.59
N ILE A 68 11.08 -13.80 -2.80
CA ILE A 68 9.80 -14.50 -2.69
C ILE A 68 9.36 -14.94 -4.09
N GLU A 69 9.51 -16.24 -4.38
CA GLU A 69 9.17 -16.82 -5.69
C GLU A 69 7.69 -17.23 -5.80
N ILE A 70 6.95 -17.25 -4.69
CA ILE A 70 5.56 -17.66 -4.65
C ILE A 70 4.68 -16.58 -5.30
N GLU A 71 3.98 -16.97 -6.36
CA GLU A 71 3.06 -16.09 -7.08
C GLU A 71 1.65 -16.11 -6.45
N PRO A 72 0.97 -14.96 -6.33
CA PRO A 72 -0.40 -14.93 -5.85
C PRO A 72 -1.35 -15.63 -6.84
N HIS A 73 -2.39 -16.27 -6.34
CA HIS A 73 -3.34 -17.02 -7.18
C HIS A 73 -4.37 -16.13 -7.90
N ASP A 74 -4.65 -14.93 -7.39
CA ASP A 74 -5.67 -14.07 -7.96
C ASP A 74 -5.12 -13.17 -9.08
N LYS A 75 -5.94 -12.97 -10.11
CA LYS A 75 -5.55 -12.22 -11.32
C LYS A 75 -5.23 -10.75 -11.05
N LEU A 76 -5.84 -10.16 -10.03
CA LEU A 76 -5.62 -8.75 -9.71
C LEU A 76 -4.21 -8.55 -9.14
N SER A 77 -3.84 -9.34 -8.13
CA SER A 77 -2.50 -9.33 -7.54
C SER A 77 -1.42 -9.66 -8.57
N GLN A 78 -1.66 -10.64 -9.45
CA GLN A 78 -0.74 -10.95 -10.55
C GLN A 78 -0.55 -9.76 -11.50
N THR A 79 -1.64 -9.06 -11.85
CA THR A 79 -1.57 -7.87 -12.72
C THR A 79 -0.78 -6.74 -12.05
N ILE A 80 -1.01 -6.51 -10.76
CA ILE A 80 -0.27 -5.50 -9.99
C ILE A 80 1.22 -5.87 -9.93
N LEU A 81 1.55 -7.13 -9.62
CA LEU A 81 2.91 -7.62 -9.55
C LEU A 81 3.65 -7.49 -10.90
N ALA A 82 2.96 -7.79 -12.02
CA ALA A 82 3.52 -7.59 -13.36
C ALA A 82 3.84 -6.11 -13.63
N LYS A 83 2.93 -5.19 -13.27
CA LYS A 83 3.15 -3.74 -13.38
C LYS A 83 4.32 -3.27 -12.50
N MET A 84 4.44 -3.80 -11.28
CA MET A 84 5.56 -3.53 -10.39
C MET A 84 6.90 -3.98 -10.99
N ARG A 85 6.98 -5.22 -11.50
CA ARG A 85 8.18 -5.78 -12.15
C ARG A 85 8.56 -5.03 -13.43
N ALA A 86 7.58 -4.52 -14.16
CA ALA A 86 7.81 -3.71 -15.37
C ALA A 86 8.22 -2.25 -15.08
N GLY A 87 8.22 -1.81 -13.81
CA GLY A 87 8.46 -0.42 -13.44
C GLY A 87 7.33 0.53 -13.88
N GLU A 88 6.14 -0.01 -14.16
CA GLU A 88 4.94 0.74 -14.56
C GLU A 88 4.15 1.19 -13.33
N THR A 89 4.85 1.83 -12.40
CA THR A 89 4.28 2.30 -11.13
C THR A 89 4.44 3.81 -10.96
N LEU A 90 3.50 4.40 -10.25
CA LEU A 90 3.53 5.79 -9.79
C LEU A 90 3.62 5.79 -8.27
N ASN A 91 4.40 6.71 -7.70
CA ASN A 91 4.42 6.90 -6.26
C ASN A 91 3.11 7.53 -5.77
N TRP A 92 2.62 7.06 -4.62
CA TRP A 92 1.59 7.80 -3.91
C TRP A 92 2.13 9.12 -3.38
N VAL A 93 1.44 10.21 -3.73
CA VAL A 93 1.81 11.56 -3.28
C VAL A 93 1.19 11.95 -1.94
N ASN A 94 0.49 11.03 -1.28
CA ASN A 94 -0.27 11.30 -0.04
C ASN A 94 0.61 11.90 1.07
N MET A 95 1.88 11.49 1.17
CA MET A 95 2.81 12.01 2.18
C MET A 95 3.26 13.46 1.93
N TYR A 96 3.02 14.01 0.73
CA TYR A 96 3.30 15.42 0.43
C TYR A 96 2.13 16.34 0.74
N TYR A 97 0.96 15.78 1.09
CA TYR A 97 -0.15 16.60 1.50
C TYR A 97 0.07 17.15 2.92
N PRO A 98 -0.34 18.41 3.17
CA PRO A 98 -0.44 18.93 4.53
C PRO A 98 -1.25 17.97 5.42
N GLY A 99 -0.85 17.82 6.69
CA GLY A 99 -1.50 16.89 7.62
C GLY A 99 -3.00 17.16 7.84
N ASP A 100 -3.44 18.39 7.56
CA ASP A 100 -4.83 18.83 7.63
C ASP A 100 -5.59 18.70 6.31
N ALA A 101 -4.96 18.27 5.20
CA ALA A 101 -5.59 18.22 3.88
C ALA A 101 -6.85 17.34 3.85
N PHE A 102 -6.80 16.13 4.42
CA PHE A 102 -7.95 15.23 4.49
C PHE A 102 -9.05 15.75 5.44
N PRO A 103 -8.75 16.18 6.68
CA PRO A 103 -9.73 16.84 7.55
C PRO A 103 -10.40 18.06 6.91
N SER A 104 -9.63 18.92 6.25
CA SER A 104 -10.11 20.14 5.59
C SER A 104 -11.05 19.83 4.42
N MET A 105 -10.71 18.83 3.60
CA MET A 105 -11.59 18.34 2.53
C MET A 105 -12.91 17.81 3.10
N ALA A 106 -12.86 16.98 4.13
CA ALA A 106 -14.05 16.41 4.76
C ALA A 106 -14.96 17.50 5.36
N HIS A 107 -14.37 18.54 5.94
CA HIS A 107 -15.11 19.69 6.47
C HIS A 107 -15.82 20.46 5.35
N LEU A 108 -15.13 20.73 4.24
CA LEU A 108 -15.73 21.40 3.07
C LEU A 108 -16.91 20.61 2.50
N CYS A 109 -16.75 19.31 2.28
CA CYS A 109 -17.82 18.44 1.76
C CYS A 109 -19.06 18.46 2.66
N ARG A 110 -18.86 18.43 3.98
CA ARG A 110 -19.95 18.52 4.96
C ARG A 110 -20.69 19.86 4.86
N ASN A 111 -19.97 20.97 4.72
CA ASN A 111 -20.56 22.30 4.60
C ASN A 111 -21.38 22.43 3.31
N ILE A 112 -20.87 21.90 2.19
CA ILE A 112 -21.60 21.85 0.92
C ILE A 112 -22.88 21.02 1.07
N TRP A 113 -22.79 19.82 1.67
CA TRP A 113 -23.95 18.98 1.91
C TRP A 113 -25.03 19.71 2.75
N GLN A 114 -24.62 20.36 3.84
CA GLN A 114 -25.54 21.13 4.68
C GLN A 114 -26.21 22.26 3.90
N ALA A 115 -25.46 23.05 3.13
CA ALA A 115 -25.99 24.14 2.31
C ALA A 115 -26.96 23.65 1.22
N LEU A 116 -26.69 22.49 0.61
CA LEU A 116 -27.59 21.88 -0.38
C LEU A 116 -28.86 21.33 0.27
N SER A 117 -28.75 20.79 1.50
CA SER A 117 -29.90 20.22 2.22
C SER A 117 -30.88 21.28 2.72
N THR A 118 -30.41 22.48 3.07
CA THR A 118 -31.26 23.60 3.49
C THR A 118 -31.93 24.31 2.32
N LYS A 119 -31.28 24.39 1.13
CA LYS A 119 -31.90 24.94 -0.08
C LYS A 119 -32.96 24.05 -0.73
N ARG A 120 -33.03 22.76 -0.37
CA ARG A 120 -34.05 21.81 -0.84
C ARG A 120 -35.30 21.76 0.04
N ARG A 121 -35.38 22.59 1.08
CA ARG A 121 -36.57 22.77 1.94
C ARG A 121 -37.27 24.09 1.64
#